data_AF-A0A0S4WJL6-F1
#
_entry.id   AF-A0A0S4WJL6-F1
#
_cell.length_a   1.000
_cell.length_b   1.000
_cell.length_c   1.000
_cell.angle_alpha   90.00
_cell.angle_beta   90.00
_cell.angle_gamma   90.00
#
_symmetry.space_group_name_H-M   'P 1'
#
loop_
_entity.id
_entity.type
_entity.pdbx_description
1 polymer ?
#
loop_
_entity_poly.entity_id
_entity_poly.type
_entity_poly.pdbx_seq_one_letter_code
_entity_poly.pdbx_strand_id
1 'polypeptide(L)'
;MSALLAAARLGDPVAHTASKGWMMAGLIAGALIGAAAVVVTGGAALTLVAAAAAGAAAGGGLGEVLGTMSWAPRHVTGSLISGSFNVFVNGRPAVRAHLSQGICSDHPGSPQLVAQGSSTVFINGQPAARMEDMLTCSAVISAGSPDVFIGGATVTTDDISPEIPGWVNWTMLAVGVAAAAVLAGPLVAALGTVGGIAGGEAGSWLGGKFFGDGSDGQKWSMLGGSLLGGLAGVKGANGALKVMGKTSGVPSSTMQTGARQVLDPNTVKGWDAAEGAYDAIRGDTTDVSAIAKNTGMPEARIARIKEHVFIKEHALDSGVRRFDADPDIVNSWNRLKTGDFVKSDVDLLQHEHFESKFEAIFKTDYRTAHDAAIRSGRTWTPE
;
A
#
# COMPACT_ATOMS: atom_id res chain seq x y z
N MET A 1 -11.40 -15.27 30.83
CA MET A 1 -12.51 -14.85 31.74
C MET A 1 -13.30 -13.81 30.99
N SER A 2 -14.62 -13.97 30.83
CA SER A 2 -15.45 -12.95 30.17
C SER A 2 -15.45 -11.69 31.04
N ALA A 3 -15.18 -10.53 30.43
CA ALA A 3 -15.14 -9.25 31.15
C ALA A 3 -16.51 -8.92 31.75
N LEU A 4 -16.50 -8.38 32.98
CA LEU A 4 -17.66 -7.73 33.60
C LEU A 4 -17.77 -6.32 33.02
N LEU A 5 -18.88 -6.03 32.34
CA LEU A 5 -19.13 -4.73 31.72
C LEU A 5 -20.31 -4.04 32.39
N ALA A 6 -20.27 -2.71 32.46
CA ALA A 6 -21.32 -1.90 33.06
C ALA A 6 -22.67 -2.15 32.38
N ALA A 7 -23.73 -2.37 33.16
CA ALA A 7 -25.07 -2.62 32.63
C ALA A 7 -25.61 -1.37 31.91
N ALA A 8 -26.16 -1.55 30.69
CA ALA A 8 -26.71 -0.45 29.92
C ALA A 8 -28.15 -0.11 30.35
N ARG A 9 -28.48 1.18 30.32
CA ARG A 9 -29.76 1.73 30.82
C ARG A 9 -30.37 2.72 29.83
N LEU A 10 -31.68 2.88 29.90
CA LEU A 10 -32.42 3.90 29.13
C LEU A 10 -31.79 5.28 29.33
N GLY A 11 -31.42 5.92 28.23
CA GLY A 11 -30.79 7.25 28.16
C GLY A 11 -29.26 7.22 28.15
N ASP A 12 -28.63 6.04 28.31
CA ASP A 12 -27.17 5.96 28.22
C ASP A 12 -26.72 6.31 26.79
N PRO A 13 -25.60 7.05 26.65
CA PRO A 13 -25.13 7.53 25.37
C PRO A 13 -24.67 6.39 24.47
N VAL A 14 -24.85 6.58 23.16
CA VAL A 14 -24.26 5.73 22.13
C VAL A 14 -23.29 6.55 21.30
N ALA A 15 -22.20 5.93 20.86
CA ALA A 15 -21.13 6.60 20.15
C ALA A 15 -20.62 5.77 18.98
N HIS A 16 -20.23 6.46 17.92
CA HIS A 16 -19.48 5.85 16.83
C HIS A 16 -17.99 5.92 17.08
N THR A 17 -17.26 5.03 16.41
CA THR A 17 -15.80 5.09 16.40
C THR A 17 -15.34 6.19 15.43
N ALA A 18 -14.09 6.61 15.54
CA ALA A 18 -13.49 7.51 14.54
C ALA A 18 -12.90 6.74 13.34
N SER A 19 -13.43 5.55 13.00
CA SER A 19 -12.80 4.61 12.06
C SER A 19 -12.53 5.24 10.68
N LYS A 20 -13.45 6.06 10.17
CA LYS A 20 -13.25 6.81 8.90
C LYS A 20 -12.08 7.79 8.98
N GLY A 21 -11.92 8.49 10.12
CA GLY A 21 -10.81 9.42 10.34
C GLY A 21 -9.47 8.69 10.42
N TRP A 22 -9.43 7.57 11.14
CA TRP A 22 -8.23 6.72 11.24
C TRP A 22 -7.87 6.05 9.92
N MET A 23 -8.84 5.68 9.09
CA MET A 23 -8.60 5.21 7.73
C MET A 23 -7.85 6.27 6.91
N MET A 24 -8.26 7.53 7.00
CA MET A 24 -7.61 8.59 6.24
C MET A 24 -6.25 8.97 6.78
N ALA A 25 -6.10 9.02 8.11
CA ALA A 25 -4.80 9.18 8.74
C ALA A 25 -3.84 8.05 8.33
N GLY A 26 -4.32 6.80 8.32
CA GLY A 26 -3.55 5.63 7.90
C GLY A 26 -3.10 5.70 6.44
N LEU A 27 -3.97 6.14 5.53
CA LEU A 27 -3.62 6.32 4.11
C LEU A 27 -2.55 7.40 3.91
N ILE A 28 -2.71 8.55 4.57
CA ILE A 28 -1.74 9.67 4.48
C ILE A 28 -0.40 9.24 5.07
N ALA A 29 -0.40 8.65 6.27
CA ALA A 29 0.82 8.18 6.92
C ALA A 29 1.51 7.10 6.08
N GLY A 30 0.75 6.15 5.52
CA GLY A 30 1.27 5.12 4.63
C GLY A 30 1.92 5.70 3.38
N ALA A 31 1.29 6.69 2.73
CA ALA A 31 1.84 7.38 1.58
C ALA A 31 3.13 8.15 1.92
N LEU A 32 3.17 8.84 3.06
CA LEU A 32 4.36 9.57 3.53
C LEU A 32 5.51 8.63 3.89
N ILE A 33 5.23 7.55 4.60
CA ILE A 33 6.23 6.51 4.94
C ILE A 33 6.74 5.85 3.65
N GLY A 34 5.84 5.55 2.71
CA GLY A 34 6.21 5.04 1.39
C GLY A 34 7.14 6.00 0.65
N ALA A 35 6.78 7.28 0.54
CA ALA A 35 7.60 8.30 -0.10
C ALA A 35 8.98 8.45 0.60
N ALA A 36 9.02 8.48 1.93
CA ALA A 36 10.26 8.55 2.68
C ALA A 36 11.14 7.29 2.47
N ALA A 37 10.54 6.10 2.44
CA ALA A 37 11.25 4.86 2.17
C ALA A 37 11.85 4.83 0.75
N VAL A 38 11.19 5.43 -0.25
CA VAL A 38 11.76 5.62 -1.60
C VAL A 38 13.03 6.46 -1.52
N VAL A 39 12.95 7.62 -0.87
CA VAL A 39 14.06 8.58 -0.76
C VAL A 39 15.25 7.99 -0.01
N VAL A 40 15.00 7.28 1.09
CA VAL A 40 16.07 6.76 1.97
C VAL A 40 16.72 5.50 1.39
N THR A 41 15.95 4.63 0.73
CA THR A 41 16.43 3.29 0.34
C THR A 41 16.64 3.11 -1.15
N GLY A 42 16.44 4.16 -1.96
CA GLY A 42 16.47 4.08 -3.41
C GLY A 42 15.41 3.12 -3.97
N GLY A 43 14.30 2.94 -3.26
CA GLY A 43 13.20 2.04 -3.62
C GLY A 43 13.39 0.56 -3.23
N ALA A 44 14.59 0.13 -2.84
CA ALA A 44 14.86 -1.29 -2.56
C ALA A 44 14.05 -1.83 -1.37
N ALA A 45 13.90 -1.05 -0.28
CA ALA A 45 13.09 -1.46 0.87
C ALA A 45 11.59 -1.23 0.65
N LEU A 46 11.23 -0.35 -0.28
CA LEU A 46 9.84 -0.02 -0.58
C LEU A 46 9.07 -1.22 -1.10
N THR A 47 9.70 -2.08 -1.91
CA THR A 47 9.05 -3.29 -2.45
C THR A 47 8.57 -4.24 -1.36
N LEU A 48 9.41 -4.45 -0.33
CA LEU A 48 9.11 -5.28 0.83
C LEU A 48 8.05 -4.64 1.73
N VAL A 49 8.17 -3.33 1.96
CA VAL A 49 7.28 -2.57 2.85
C VAL A 49 5.91 -2.34 2.23
N ALA A 50 5.83 -2.02 0.94
CA ALA A 50 4.57 -1.76 0.24
C ALA A 50 3.72 -3.03 0.09
N ALA A 51 4.34 -4.16 -0.27
CA ALA A 51 3.62 -5.44 -0.37
C ALA A 51 3.20 -5.99 1.01
N ALA A 52 4.03 -5.81 2.05
CA ALA A 52 3.65 -6.16 3.41
C ALA A 52 2.56 -5.23 3.99
N ALA A 53 2.61 -3.94 3.67
CA ALA A 53 1.59 -2.96 4.05
C ALA A 53 0.25 -3.23 3.35
N ALA A 54 0.27 -3.66 2.09
CA ALA A 54 -0.94 -4.11 1.38
C ALA A 54 -1.57 -5.33 2.06
N GLY A 55 -0.76 -6.28 2.55
CA GLY A 55 -1.25 -7.39 3.38
C GLY A 55 -1.82 -6.95 4.73
N ALA A 56 -1.23 -5.96 5.38
CA ALA A 56 -1.75 -5.38 6.61
C ALA A 56 -3.08 -4.62 6.42
N ALA A 57 -3.30 -4.01 5.25
CA ALA A 57 -4.58 -3.41 4.89
C ALA A 57 -5.68 -4.46 4.66
N ALA A 58 -5.33 -5.68 4.25
CA ALA A 58 -6.26 -6.77 3.97
C ALA A 58 -6.85 -7.42 5.24
N GLY A 59 -6.08 -7.51 6.33
CA GLY A 59 -6.46 -8.20 7.57
C GLY A 59 -7.45 -7.46 8.48
N GLY A 60 -8.27 -6.55 7.95
CA GLY A 60 -9.24 -5.77 8.72
C GLY A 60 -9.10 -4.25 8.62
N GLY A 61 -8.24 -3.73 7.73
CA GLY A 61 -8.05 -2.29 7.50
C GLY A 61 -7.45 -1.56 8.69
N LEU A 62 -6.21 -1.05 8.57
CA LEU A 62 -5.53 -0.30 9.64
C LEU A 62 -6.40 0.79 10.28
N GLY A 63 -7.22 1.50 9.49
CA GLY A 63 -8.11 2.54 9.99
C GLY A 63 -9.25 2.04 10.88
N GLU A 64 -9.88 0.94 10.50
CA GLU A 64 -11.00 0.35 11.25
C GLU A 64 -10.50 -0.29 12.56
N VAL A 65 -9.36 -0.98 12.50
CA VAL A 65 -8.74 -1.57 13.69
C VAL A 65 -8.29 -0.48 14.67
N LEU A 66 -7.64 0.58 14.18
CA LEU A 66 -7.23 1.69 15.04
C LEU A 66 -8.42 2.49 15.57
N GLY A 67 -9.47 2.68 14.76
CA GLY A 67 -10.68 3.37 15.17
C GLY A 67 -11.47 2.66 16.26
N THR A 68 -11.41 1.33 16.31
CA THR A 68 -12.09 0.52 17.34
C THR A 68 -11.27 0.32 18.60
N MET A 69 -10.06 0.88 18.72
CA MET A 69 -9.25 0.77 19.93
C MET A 69 -9.90 1.50 21.11
N SER A 70 -9.66 1.02 22.33
CA SER A 70 -10.23 1.63 23.53
C SER A 70 -9.85 3.11 23.70
N TRP A 71 -8.62 3.47 23.30
CA TRP A 71 -8.07 4.83 23.34
C TRP A 71 -8.52 5.73 22.18
N ALA A 72 -9.10 5.17 21.12
CA ALA A 72 -9.50 5.95 19.96
C ALA A 72 -10.67 6.88 20.32
N PRO A 73 -10.64 8.14 19.86
CA PRO A 73 -11.74 9.06 20.08
C PRO A 73 -13.05 8.48 19.55
N ARG A 74 -14.11 8.61 20.34
CA ARG A 74 -15.48 8.31 19.96
C ARG A 74 -16.29 9.59 20.06
N HIS A 75 -17.24 9.77 19.15
CA HIS A 75 -18.18 10.89 19.21
C HIS A 75 -19.56 10.36 19.57
N VAL A 76 -20.20 10.98 20.55
CA VAL A 76 -21.56 10.63 20.98
C VAL A 76 -22.53 11.07 19.90
N THR A 77 -23.29 10.12 19.36
CA THR A 77 -24.22 10.34 18.24
C THR A 77 -25.67 10.23 18.68
N GLY A 78 -25.93 9.80 19.91
CA GLY A 78 -27.27 9.77 20.47
C GLY A 78 -27.34 9.01 21.79
N SER A 79 -28.49 8.41 22.06
CA SER A 79 -28.74 7.69 23.30
C SER A 79 -29.76 6.57 23.14
N LEU A 80 -29.79 5.66 24.11
CA LEU A 80 -30.77 4.59 24.22
C LEU A 80 -32.13 5.18 24.62
N ILE A 81 -33.19 4.86 23.89
CA ILE A 81 -34.53 5.43 24.07
C ILE A 81 -35.59 4.40 24.50
N SER A 82 -35.24 3.11 24.55
CA SER A 82 -36.13 2.05 25.01
C SER A 82 -35.41 1.02 25.90
N GLY A 83 -36.12 0.49 26.89
CA GLY A 83 -35.60 -0.45 27.90
C GLY A 83 -36.66 -1.47 28.34
N SER A 84 -36.37 -2.19 29.43
CA SER A 84 -37.32 -3.07 30.09
C SER A 84 -38.39 -2.28 30.84
N PHE A 85 -39.63 -2.78 30.83
CA PHE A 85 -40.74 -2.15 31.53
C PHE A 85 -40.77 -2.45 33.04
N ASN A 86 -40.04 -3.47 33.49
CA ASN A 86 -40.08 -3.95 34.89
C ASN A 86 -38.73 -4.28 35.51
N VAL A 87 -37.63 -4.30 34.73
CA VAL A 87 -36.28 -4.46 35.25
C VAL A 87 -35.55 -3.14 35.13
N PHE A 88 -35.08 -2.64 36.26
CA PHE A 88 -34.42 -1.34 36.38
C PHE A 88 -33.01 -1.52 36.94
N VAL A 89 -32.07 -0.73 36.44
CA VAL A 89 -30.70 -0.63 36.96
C VAL A 89 -30.50 0.83 37.39
N ASN A 90 -30.21 1.05 38.67
CA ASN A 90 -30.18 2.37 39.31
C ASN A 90 -31.43 3.23 38.99
N GLY A 91 -32.62 2.62 39.02
CA GLY A 91 -33.89 3.32 38.76
C GLY A 91 -34.18 3.66 37.29
N ARG A 92 -33.29 3.29 36.35
CA ARG A 92 -33.51 3.47 34.90
C ARG A 92 -33.79 2.12 34.25
N PRO A 93 -34.74 2.03 33.30
CA PRO A 93 -35.02 0.79 32.56
C PRO A 93 -33.76 0.13 32.01
N ALA A 94 -33.58 -1.16 32.26
CA ALA A 94 -32.45 -1.93 31.78
C ALA A 94 -32.57 -2.22 30.27
N VAL A 95 -31.47 -2.18 29.54
CA VAL A 95 -31.47 -2.29 28.07
C VAL A 95 -31.31 -3.75 27.64
N ARG A 96 -32.02 -4.14 26.58
CA ARG A 96 -32.09 -5.51 26.04
C ARG A 96 -31.67 -5.53 24.59
N ALA A 97 -30.82 -6.48 24.20
CA ALA A 97 -30.59 -6.79 22.79
C ALA A 97 -31.90 -7.18 22.11
N HIS A 98 -31.97 -7.04 20.78
CA HIS A 98 -33.11 -7.35 19.90
C HIS A 98 -34.38 -6.50 20.08
N LEU A 99 -34.60 -5.91 21.26
CA LEU A 99 -35.83 -5.18 21.57
C LEU A 99 -35.61 -3.69 21.89
N SER A 100 -34.54 -3.36 22.62
CA SER A 100 -34.27 -1.96 22.95
C SER A 100 -33.79 -1.21 21.72
N GLN A 101 -34.09 0.09 21.70
CA GLN A 101 -33.78 0.98 20.60
C GLN A 101 -32.96 2.17 21.09
N GLY A 102 -32.12 2.71 20.20
CA GLY A 102 -31.41 3.97 20.38
C GLY A 102 -31.56 4.88 19.18
N ILE A 103 -31.36 6.17 19.40
CA ILE A 103 -31.27 7.18 18.34
C ILE A 103 -29.81 7.41 17.97
N CYS A 104 -29.53 7.70 16.70
CA CYS A 104 -28.20 7.99 16.20
C CYS A 104 -28.27 9.09 15.15
N SER A 105 -27.49 10.16 15.33
CA SER A 105 -27.44 11.32 14.43
C SER A 105 -26.73 11.04 13.10
N ASP A 106 -25.83 10.06 13.07
CA ASP A 106 -25.01 9.75 11.90
C ASP A 106 -25.78 8.96 10.83
N HIS A 107 -26.97 8.47 11.19
CA HIS A 107 -27.84 7.70 10.32
C HIS A 107 -29.23 8.33 10.28
N PRO A 108 -29.67 8.87 9.13
CA PRO A 108 -31.00 9.44 9.01
C PRO A 108 -32.05 8.32 9.08
N GLY A 109 -33.15 8.57 9.80
CA GLY A 109 -34.32 7.68 9.80
C GLY A 109 -34.67 7.08 11.16
N SER A 110 -35.03 5.80 11.15
CA SER A 110 -35.62 5.08 12.29
C SER A 110 -34.61 4.78 13.40
N PRO A 111 -35.09 4.65 14.66
CA PRO A 111 -34.27 4.16 15.76
C PRO A 111 -33.56 2.83 15.42
N GLN A 112 -32.35 2.69 15.92
CA GLN A 112 -31.50 1.52 15.72
C GLN A 112 -31.72 0.53 16.86
N LEU A 113 -31.77 -0.76 16.56
CA LEU A 113 -31.91 -1.78 17.59
C LEU A 113 -30.58 -2.01 18.28
N VAL A 114 -30.62 -2.35 19.56
CA VAL A 114 -29.45 -2.89 20.26
C VAL A 114 -29.24 -4.31 19.77
N ALA A 115 -28.14 -4.57 19.10
CA ALA A 115 -27.88 -5.82 18.39
C ALA A 115 -27.05 -6.82 19.21
N GLN A 116 -26.51 -6.40 20.36
CA GLN A 116 -25.63 -7.23 21.18
C GLN A 116 -26.00 -7.20 22.66
N GLY A 117 -25.65 -8.28 23.36
CA GLY A 117 -25.82 -8.41 24.80
C GLY A 117 -25.06 -9.60 25.38
N SER A 118 -25.31 -9.88 26.66
CA SER A 118 -24.74 -11.03 27.37
C SER A 118 -25.32 -12.37 26.91
N SER A 119 -24.46 -13.36 26.68
CA SER A 119 -24.86 -14.74 26.41
C SER A 119 -25.40 -15.50 27.63
N THR A 120 -25.26 -14.94 28.83
CA THR A 120 -25.57 -15.63 30.10
C THR A 120 -26.61 -14.91 30.96
N VAL A 121 -26.78 -13.61 30.76
CA VAL A 121 -27.71 -12.78 31.54
C VAL A 121 -28.81 -12.26 30.62
N PHE A 122 -30.05 -12.58 30.96
CA PHE A 122 -31.22 -12.25 30.17
C PHE A 122 -32.18 -11.36 30.96
N ILE A 123 -32.76 -10.36 30.31
CA ILE A 123 -33.77 -9.46 30.85
C ILE A 123 -35.02 -9.61 30.00
N ASN A 124 -36.11 -10.07 30.62
CA ASN A 124 -37.36 -10.42 29.95
C ASN A 124 -37.16 -11.37 28.74
N GLY A 125 -36.26 -12.35 28.86
CA GLY A 125 -35.99 -13.34 27.83
C GLY A 125 -35.04 -12.88 26.71
N GLN A 126 -34.53 -11.65 26.73
CA GLN A 126 -33.55 -11.15 25.77
C GLN A 126 -32.17 -10.93 26.41
N PRO A 127 -31.05 -11.06 25.67
CA PRO A 127 -29.72 -10.77 26.19
C PRO A 127 -29.64 -9.37 26.80
N ALA A 128 -29.05 -9.27 28.00
CA ALA A 128 -28.88 -8.00 28.68
C ALA A 128 -27.74 -7.20 28.03
N ALA A 129 -28.02 -5.96 27.61
CA ALA A 129 -27.03 -5.10 26.97
C ALA A 129 -26.14 -4.39 27.99
N ARG A 130 -24.92 -4.11 27.59
CA ARG A 130 -23.84 -3.57 28.43
C ARG A 130 -23.09 -2.47 27.69
N MET A 131 -22.26 -1.74 28.43
CA MET A 131 -21.23 -0.89 27.83
C MET A 131 -20.38 -1.71 26.84
N GLU A 132 -20.02 -1.09 25.72
CA GLU A 132 -19.36 -1.68 24.54
C GLU A 132 -20.20 -2.64 23.67
N ASP A 133 -21.41 -3.04 24.08
CA ASP A 133 -22.30 -3.78 23.17
C ASP A 133 -22.82 -2.83 22.05
N MET A 134 -22.99 -3.36 20.83
CA MET A 134 -23.33 -2.59 19.63
C MET A 134 -24.83 -2.51 19.31
N LEU A 135 -25.20 -1.44 18.62
CA LEU A 135 -26.47 -1.29 17.90
C LEU A 135 -26.34 -1.79 16.45
N THR A 136 -27.46 -1.94 15.75
CA THR A 136 -27.53 -2.36 14.34
C THR A 136 -26.76 -1.44 13.39
N CYS A 137 -26.52 -0.18 13.77
CA CYS A 137 -25.71 0.76 13.01
C CYS A 137 -24.22 0.73 13.37
N SER A 138 -23.74 -0.24 14.16
CA SER A 138 -22.39 -0.32 14.74
C SER A 138 -22.00 0.78 15.73
N ALA A 139 -22.94 1.62 16.20
CA ALA A 139 -22.70 2.48 17.35
C ALA A 139 -22.55 1.61 18.62
N VAL A 140 -21.60 1.95 19.48
CA VAL A 140 -21.39 1.27 20.77
C VAL A 140 -22.08 2.03 21.90
N ILE A 141 -22.57 1.30 22.90
CA ILE A 141 -23.04 1.90 24.15
C ILE A 141 -21.81 2.42 24.92
N SER A 142 -21.67 3.75 25.02
CA SER A 142 -20.43 4.38 25.48
C SER A 142 -20.37 4.63 26.99
N ALA A 143 -21.48 4.47 27.70
CA ALA A 143 -21.52 4.48 29.16
C ALA A 143 -22.60 3.53 29.68
N GLY A 144 -22.45 3.10 30.93
CA GLY A 144 -23.41 2.23 31.61
C GLY A 144 -23.57 2.59 33.09
N SER A 145 -24.08 1.64 33.87
CA SER A 145 -24.16 1.76 35.32
C SER A 145 -22.79 1.87 35.99
N PRO A 146 -22.62 2.73 37.02
CA PRO A 146 -21.36 2.86 37.74
C PRO A 146 -21.07 1.69 38.70
N ASP A 147 -22.09 0.91 39.08
CA ASP A 147 -22.02 -0.07 40.16
C ASP A 147 -22.68 -1.43 39.83
N VAL A 148 -23.42 -1.54 38.73
CA VAL A 148 -24.01 -2.79 38.26
C VAL A 148 -23.28 -3.28 37.01
N PHE A 149 -22.69 -4.46 37.12
CA PHE A 149 -21.92 -5.09 36.05
C PHE A 149 -22.53 -6.42 35.63
N ILE A 150 -22.54 -6.69 34.34
CA ILE A 150 -23.09 -7.91 33.73
C ILE A 150 -21.96 -8.64 33.01
N GLY A 151 -21.79 -9.93 33.36
CA GLY A 151 -20.79 -10.80 32.75
C GLY A 151 -21.31 -11.54 31.51
N GLY A 152 -20.55 -12.55 31.08
CA GLY A 152 -20.87 -13.39 29.92
C GLY A 152 -20.20 -12.93 28.63
N ALA A 153 -20.08 -13.85 27.67
CA ALA A 153 -19.60 -13.50 26.33
C ALA A 153 -20.63 -12.63 25.61
N THR A 154 -20.19 -11.82 24.66
CA THR A 154 -21.09 -11.05 23.80
C THR A 154 -21.76 -11.99 22.80
N VAL A 155 -23.08 -11.90 22.69
CA VAL A 155 -23.86 -12.55 21.62
C VAL A 155 -24.49 -11.46 20.75
N THR A 156 -24.47 -11.68 19.44
CA THR A 156 -25.13 -10.81 18.46
C THR A 156 -26.50 -11.39 18.13
N THR A 157 -27.56 -10.62 18.35
CA THR A 157 -28.96 -11.00 18.08
C THR A 157 -29.45 -10.52 16.72
N ASP A 158 -28.87 -9.44 16.20
CA ASP A 158 -29.31 -8.77 14.98
C ASP A 158 -28.11 -8.40 14.11
N ASP A 159 -28.33 -8.29 12.80
CA ASP A 159 -27.27 -7.91 11.86
C ASP A 159 -26.77 -6.49 12.14
N ILE A 160 -25.44 -6.37 12.26
CA ILE A 160 -24.77 -5.09 12.49
C ILE A 160 -24.22 -4.60 11.16
N SER A 161 -24.66 -3.42 10.73
CA SER A 161 -24.10 -2.70 9.59
C SER A 161 -22.76 -2.10 9.99
N PRO A 162 -21.63 -2.49 9.37
CA PRO A 162 -20.31 -1.96 9.72
C PRO A 162 -20.17 -0.47 9.43
N GLU A 163 -19.39 0.24 10.24
CA GLU A 163 -19.16 1.68 10.08
C GLU A 163 -18.45 2.02 8.76
N ILE A 164 -17.58 1.12 8.31
CA ILE A 164 -16.97 1.14 6.98
C ILE A 164 -17.60 0.02 6.15
N PRO A 165 -18.37 0.34 5.08
CA PRO A 165 -18.96 -0.67 4.23
C PRO A 165 -17.91 -1.60 3.64
N GLY A 166 -18.21 -2.91 3.56
CA GLY A 166 -17.25 -3.90 3.08
C GLY A 166 -16.68 -3.62 1.69
N TRP A 167 -17.45 -3.00 0.79
CA TRP A 167 -16.96 -2.62 -0.54
C TRP A 167 -15.84 -1.56 -0.47
N VAL A 168 -15.85 -0.68 0.55
CA VAL A 168 -14.78 0.30 0.77
C VAL A 168 -13.50 -0.42 1.20
N ASN A 169 -13.59 -1.37 2.13
CA ASN A 169 -12.45 -2.19 2.55
C ASN A 169 -11.85 -2.97 1.38
N TRP A 170 -12.69 -3.60 0.54
CA TRP A 170 -12.22 -4.29 -0.68
C TRP A 170 -11.59 -3.35 -1.70
N THR A 171 -12.13 -2.14 -1.85
CA THR A 171 -11.56 -1.13 -2.75
C THR A 171 -10.19 -0.68 -2.26
N MET A 172 -10.04 -0.40 -0.97
CA MET A 172 -8.76 -0.02 -0.37
C MET A 172 -7.73 -1.14 -0.49
N LEU A 173 -8.15 -2.38 -0.28
CA LEU A 173 -7.30 -3.55 -0.50
C LEU A 173 -6.85 -3.63 -1.95
N ALA A 174 -7.75 -3.50 -2.92
CA ALA A 174 -7.41 -3.53 -4.34
C ALA A 174 -6.43 -2.42 -4.73
N VAL A 175 -6.63 -1.20 -4.23
CA VAL A 175 -5.70 -0.08 -4.44
C VAL A 175 -4.32 -0.40 -3.84
N GLY A 176 -4.28 -0.94 -2.60
CA GLY A 176 -3.04 -1.34 -1.95
C GLY A 176 -2.28 -2.44 -2.70
N VAL A 177 -3.01 -3.47 -3.16
CA VAL A 177 -2.45 -4.59 -3.96
C VAL A 177 -1.95 -4.10 -5.32
N ALA A 178 -2.71 -3.23 -6.00
CA ALA A 178 -2.30 -2.67 -7.29
C ALA A 178 -1.04 -1.82 -7.14
N ALA A 179 -0.98 -0.95 -6.12
CA ALA A 179 0.22 -0.18 -5.81
C ALA A 179 1.41 -1.09 -5.50
N ALA A 180 1.21 -2.15 -4.71
CA ALA A 180 2.25 -3.14 -4.44
C ALA A 180 2.69 -3.91 -5.70
N ALA A 181 1.77 -4.21 -6.62
CA ALA A 181 2.08 -4.91 -7.87
C ALA A 181 2.89 -4.04 -8.83
N VAL A 182 2.59 -2.73 -8.91
CA VAL A 182 3.38 -1.77 -9.68
C VAL A 182 4.79 -1.65 -9.12
N LEU A 183 4.94 -1.63 -7.79
CA LEU A 183 6.24 -1.43 -7.14
C LEU A 183 7.10 -2.70 -7.07
N ALA A 184 6.50 -3.85 -6.79
CA ALA A 184 7.21 -5.10 -6.45
C ALA A 184 6.92 -6.27 -7.40
N GLY A 185 6.02 -6.09 -8.36
CA GLY A 185 5.57 -7.12 -9.29
C GLY A 185 4.36 -7.92 -8.79
N PRO A 186 3.53 -8.48 -9.70
CA PRO A 186 2.25 -9.11 -9.36
C PRO A 186 2.38 -10.29 -8.39
N LEU A 187 3.39 -11.15 -8.55
CA LEU A 187 3.58 -12.31 -7.69
C LEU A 187 3.94 -11.92 -6.24
N VAL A 188 4.78 -10.90 -6.09
CA VAL A 188 5.20 -10.38 -4.78
C VAL A 188 4.01 -9.72 -4.07
N ALA A 189 3.22 -8.92 -4.80
CA ALA A 189 2.00 -8.33 -4.28
C ALA A 189 0.99 -9.40 -3.84
N ALA A 190 0.71 -10.39 -4.70
CA ALA A 190 -0.25 -11.45 -4.38
C ALA A 190 0.17 -12.26 -3.15
N LEU A 191 1.42 -12.74 -3.09
CA LEU A 191 1.90 -13.53 -1.96
C LEU A 191 2.10 -12.71 -0.69
N GLY A 192 2.49 -11.44 -0.81
CA GLY A 192 2.51 -10.50 0.32
C GLY A 192 1.12 -10.28 0.90
N THR A 193 0.09 -10.12 0.06
CA THR A 193 -1.29 -9.97 0.51
C THR A 193 -1.83 -11.25 1.17
N VAL A 194 -1.62 -12.41 0.53
CA VAL A 194 -2.02 -13.71 1.12
C VAL A 194 -1.31 -13.96 2.44
N GLY A 195 0.00 -13.70 2.50
CA GLY A 195 0.78 -13.80 3.71
C GLY A 195 0.25 -12.88 4.80
N GLY A 196 -0.15 -11.64 4.44
CA GLY A 196 -0.71 -10.69 5.39
C GLY A 196 -2.07 -11.10 5.94
N ILE A 197 -2.97 -11.61 5.11
CA ILE A 197 -4.27 -12.13 5.58
C ILE A 197 -4.05 -13.29 6.55
N ALA A 198 -3.25 -14.29 6.15
CA ALA A 198 -2.96 -15.46 6.98
C ALA A 198 -2.25 -15.08 8.29
N GLY A 199 -1.31 -14.13 8.22
CA GLY A 199 -0.62 -13.61 9.39
C GLY A 199 -1.56 -12.86 10.33
N GLY A 200 -2.51 -12.11 9.79
CA GLY A 200 -3.52 -11.38 10.56
C GLY A 200 -4.45 -12.31 11.33
N GLU A 201 -4.99 -13.32 10.66
CA GLU A 201 -5.84 -14.34 11.29
C GLU A 201 -5.08 -15.08 12.40
N ALA A 202 -3.84 -15.53 12.12
CA ALA A 202 -3.00 -16.17 13.12
C ALA A 202 -2.69 -15.25 14.31
N GLY A 203 -2.40 -13.97 14.03
CA GLY A 203 -2.17 -12.94 15.04
C GLY A 203 -3.40 -12.66 15.89
N SER A 204 -4.59 -12.59 15.28
CA SER A 204 -5.86 -12.41 15.98
C SER A 204 -6.19 -13.61 16.87
N TRP A 205 -6.00 -14.83 16.36
CA TRP A 205 -6.23 -16.06 17.14
C TRP A 205 -5.30 -16.16 18.35
N LEU A 206 -3.99 -15.93 18.16
CA LEU A 206 -3.02 -15.87 19.26
C LEU A 206 -3.37 -14.74 20.24
N GLY A 207 -3.69 -13.57 19.70
CA GLY A 207 -4.03 -12.39 20.47
C GLY A 207 -5.26 -12.57 21.35
N GLY A 208 -6.34 -13.17 20.84
CA GLY A 208 -7.55 -13.48 21.61
C GLY A 208 -7.26 -14.45 22.76
N LYS A 209 -6.37 -15.44 22.53
CA LYS A 209 -5.96 -16.39 23.58
C LYS A 209 -5.14 -15.73 24.70
N PHE A 210 -4.25 -14.79 24.37
CA PHE A 210 -3.35 -14.17 25.36
C PHE A 210 -3.93 -12.92 26.03
N PHE A 211 -4.66 -12.09 25.28
CA PHE A 211 -5.17 -10.80 25.73
C PHE A 211 -6.69 -10.77 25.94
N GLY A 212 -7.40 -11.82 25.49
CA GLY A 212 -8.85 -11.91 25.53
C GLY A 212 -9.52 -11.40 24.26
N ASP A 213 -10.67 -11.99 23.93
CA ASP A 213 -11.45 -11.64 22.75
C ASP A 213 -11.95 -10.19 22.83
N GLY A 214 -11.78 -9.44 21.74
CA GLY A 214 -12.14 -8.02 21.62
C GLY A 214 -11.15 -7.04 22.23
N SER A 215 -10.10 -7.53 22.91
CA SER A 215 -9.10 -6.68 23.55
C SER A 215 -8.23 -5.89 22.55
N ASP A 216 -7.71 -4.75 22.97
CA ASP A 216 -6.74 -3.99 22.16
C ASP A 216 -5.47 -4.81 21.88
N GLY A 217 -5.07 -5.69 22.81
CA GLY A 217 -3.94 -6.61 22.62
C GLY A 217 -4.17 -7.62 21.47
N GLN A 218 -5.40 -8.13 21.33
CA GLN A 218 -5.76 -8.97 20.18
C GLN A 218 -5.67 -8.19 18.87
N LYS A 219 -6.21 -6.96 18.84
CA LYS A 219 -6.18 -6.08 17.66
C LYS A 219 -4.75 -5.77 17.22
N TRP A 220 -3.85 -5.47 18.16
CA TRP A 220 -2.42 -5.29 17.86
C TRP A 220 -1.74 -6.56 17.38
N SER A 221 -2.08 -7.72 17.97
CA SER A 221 -1.55 -9.01 17.54
C SER A 221 -1.98 -9.34 16.10
N MET A 222 -3.21 -9.01 15.73
CA MET A 222 -3.71 -9.12 14.35
C MET A 222 -2.93 -8.21 13.39
N LEU A 223 -2.71 -6.93 13.73
CA LEU A 223 -1.93 -6.01 12.89
C LEU A 223 -0.47 -6.46 12.73
N GLY A 224 0.17 -6.82 13.84
CA GLY A 224 1.55 -7.32 13.84
C GLY A 224 1.70 -8.62 13.07
N GLY A 225 0.76 -9.55 13.26
CA GLY A 225 0.68 -10.80 12.50
C GLY A 225 0.53 -10.54 11.01
N SER A 226 -0.34 -9.60 10.62
CA SER A 226 -0.55 -9.25 9.21
C SER A 226 0.71 -8.67 8.57
N LEU A 227 1.42 -7.81 9.28
CA LEU A 227 2.69 -7.26 8.80
C LEU A 227 3.76 -8.36 8.64
N LEU A 228 3.93 -9.22 9.64
CA LEU A 228 4.92 -10.31 9.62
C LEU A 228 4.60 -11.35 8.54
N GLY A 229 3.34 -11.73 8.43
CA GLY A 229 2.86 -12.64 7.40
C GLY A 229 3.06 -12.06 6.00
N GLY A 230 2.79 -10.77 5.81
CA GLY A 230 3.04 -10.09 4.54
C GLY A 230 4.52 -10.09 4.16
N LEU A 231 5.42 -9.79 5.11
CA LEU A 231 6.87 -9.87 4.89
C LEU A 231 7.33 -11.31 4.58
N ALA A 232 6.76 -12.32 5.23
CA ALA A 232 7.05 -13.72 4.95
C ALA A 232 6.58 -14.13 3.54
N GLY A 233 5.39 -13.70 3.14
CA GLY A 233 4.85 -13.91 1.80
C GLY A 233 5.73 -13.32 0.70
N VAL A 234 6.21 -12.10 0.90
CA VAL A 234 7.17 -11.45 -0.02
C VAL A 234 8.50 -12.20 -0.10
N LYS A 235 9.05 -12.65 1.03
CA LYS A 235 10.28 -13.48 1.03
C LYS A 235 10.06 -14.79 0.27
N GLY A 236 8.91 -15.43 0.46
CA GLY A 236 8.50 -16.61 -0.28
C GLY A 236 8.42 -16.35 -1.79
N ALA A 237 7.83 -15.23 -2.19
CA ALA A 237 7.75 -14.80 -3.58
C ALA A 237 9.12 -14.61 -4.23
N ASN A 238 10.04 -13.91 -3.55
CA ASN A 238 11.40 -13.72 -4.03
C ASN A 238 12.18 -15.04 -4.14
N GLY A 239 11.96 -15.97 -3.19
CA GLY A 239 12.50 -17.32 -3.26
C GLY A 239 11.97 -18.10 -4.46
N ALA A 240 10.66 -18.06 -4.69
CA ALA A 240 10.02 -18.71 -5.83
C ALA A 240 10.48 -18.10 -7.16
N LEU A 241 10.60 -16.77 -7.26
CA LEU A 241 11.10 -16.08 -8.45
C LEU A 241 12.54 -16.49 -8.78
N LYS A 242 13.39 -16.66 -7.75
CA LYS A 242 14.77 -17.15 -7.88
C LYS A 242 14.84 -18.61 -8.35
N VAL A 243 13.89 -19.46 -7.93
CA VAL A 243 13.80 -20.86 -8.38
C VAL A 243 13.20 -20.96 -9.77
N MET A 244 12.16 -20.19 -10.10
CA MET A 244 11.57 -20.12 -11.43
C MET A 244 12.58 -19.60 -12.45
N GLY A 245 13.32 -18.54 -12.13
CA GLY A 245 14.46 -18.09 -12.95
C GLY A 245 15.55 -19.16 -13.14
N LYS A 246 15.59 -20.19 -12.29
CA LYS A 246 16.52 -21.32 -12.37
C LYS A 246 15.91 -22.59 -13.00
N THR A 247 14.59 -22.70 -13.12
CA THR A 247 13.85 -23.89 -13.59
C THR A 247 13.14 -23.71 -14.93
N SER A 248 12.99 -22.48 -15.43
CA SER A 248 12.52 -22.17 -16.80
C SER A 248 13.50 -22.56 -17.92
N GLY A 249 14.34 -23.57 -17.72
CA GLY A 249 15.21 -24.14 -18.74
C GLY A 249 14.46 -25.08 -19.69
N VAL A 250 13.62 -24.52 -20.59
CA VAL A 250 13.17 -25.11 -21.86
C VAL A 250 13.20 -23.97 -22.89
N PRO A 251 13.74 -24.16 -24.11
CA PRO A 251 14.37 -23.08 -24.86
C PRO A 251 13.36 -22.09 -25.41
N SER A 252 13.17 -20.99 -24.69
CA SER A 252 13.00 -19.70 -25.37
C SER A 252 14.32 -19.42 -26.07
N SER A 253 14.27 -18.97 -27.32
CA SER A 253 15.43 -18.63 -28.16
C SER A 253 16.25 -17.44 -27.64
N THR A 254 16.24 -17.20 -26.33
CA THR A 254 17.09 -16.25 -25.65
C THR A 254 17.62 -16.95 -24.40
N MET A 255 18.61 -17.80 -24.61
CA MET A 255 19.52 -18.19 -23.55
C MET A 255 20.12 -16.91 -22.95
N GLN A 256 19.71 -16.54 -21.74
CA GLN A 256 20.59 -15.77 -20.88
C GLN A 256 21.67 -16.72 -20.35
N THR A 257 22.54 -17.15 -21.26
CA THR A 257 23.95 -17.27 -20.92
C THR A 257 24.43 -15.88 -20.50
N GLY A 258 25.51 -15.76 -19.74
CA GLY A 258 26.16 -14.47 -19.45
C GLY A 258 26.74 -13.77 -20.70
N ALA A 259 26.05 -13.80 -21.83
CA ALA A 259 26.35 -13.12 -23.06
C ALA A 259 25.48 -11.86 -23.13
N ARG A 260 26.17 -10.72 -23.17
CA ARG A 260 25.70 -9.38 -23.50
C ARG A 260 24.64 -9.44 -24.62
N GLN A 261 23.39 -9.03 -24.34
CA GLN A 261 22.39 -8.85 -25.40
C GLN A 261 22.71 -7.56 -26.15
N VAL A 262 23.18 -7.69 -27.39
CA VAL A 262 23.33 -6.57 -28.33
C VAL A 262 22.06 -6.51 -29.16
N LEU A 263 21.36 -5.38 -29.15
CA LEU A 263 20.18 -5.16 -29.99
C LEU A 263 20.64 -4.94 -31.43
N ASP A 264 19.98 -5.59 -32.41
CA ASP A 264 20.33 -5.45 -33.83
C ASP A 264 19.54 -4.30 -34.48
N PRO A 265 20.20 -3.19 -34.90
CA PRO A 265 19.54 -2.04 -35.51
C PRO A 265 18.91 -2.34 -36.88
N ASN A 266 19.26 -3.45 -37.53
CA ASN A 266 18.75 -3.80 -38.85
C ASN A 266 17.45 -4.62 -38.80
N THR A 267 16.92 -4.90 -37.61
CA THR A 267 15.71 -5.72 -37.43
C THR A 267 14.64 -4.98 -36.66
N VAL A 268 13.37 -5.14 -37.08
CA VAL A 268 12.21 -4.57 -36.36
C VAL A 268 12.20 -5.01 -34.89
N LYS A 269 12.60 -6.26 -34.62
CA LYS A 269 12.70 -6.80 -33.26
C LYS A 269 13.73 -6.06 -32.39
N GLY A 270 14.80 -5.52 -32.98
CA GLY A 270 15.78 -4.69 -32.26
C GLY A 270 15.18 -3.36 -31.82
N TRP A 271 14.41 -2.70 -32.70
CA TRP A 271 13.70 -1.46 -32.41
C TRP A 271 12.60 -1.64 -31.37
N ASP A 272 11.79 -2.71 -31.46
CA ASP A 272 10.77 -3.04 -30.46
C ASP A 272 11.40 -3.33 -29.08
N ALA A 273 12.56 -3.99 -29.06
CA ALA A 273 13.29 -4.27 -27.84
C ALA A 273 13.98 -3.02 -27.24
N ALA A 274 14.30 -2.02 -28.06
CA ALA A 274 14.90 -0.77 -27.60
C ALA A 274 13.93 0.03 -26.72
N GLU A 275 12.64 0.03 -27.03
CA GLU A 275 11.63 0.73 -26.23
C GLU A 275 11.58 0.22 -24.78
N GLY A 276 11.51 -1.11 -24.62
CA GLY A 276 11.57 -1.73 -23.30
C GLY A 276 12.91 -1.53 -22.58
N ALA A 277 14.01 -1.46 -23.33
CA ALA A 277 15.33 -1.18 -22.76
C ALA A 277 15.48 0.28 -22.30
N TYR A 278 14.90 1.24 -23.01
CA TYR A 278 14.83 2.63 -22.56
C TYR A 278 14.06 2.76 -21.25
N ASP A 279 12.94 2.05 -21.10
CA ASP A 279 12.19 2.01 -19.82
C ASP A 279 13.01 1.40 -18.69
N ALA A 280 13.77 0.34 -18.96
CA ALA A 280 14.69 -0.24 -17.99
C ALA A 280 15.81 0.74 -17.60
N ILE A 281 16.39 1.45 -18.57
CA ILE A 281 17.42 2.48 -18.32
C ILE A 281 16.83 3.63 -17.49
N ARG A 282 15.64 4.12 -17.80
CA ARG A 282 14.96 5.17 -17.01
C ARG A 282 14.76 4.75 -15.55
N GLY A 283 14.44 3.48 -15.30
CA GLY A 283 14.25 2.92 -13.97
C GLY A 283 15.54 2.54 -13.21
N ASP A 284 16.68 2.48 -13.89
CA ASP A 284 17.95 2.09 -13.28
C ASP A 284 18.57 3.26 -12.49
N THR A 285 18.89 3.08 -11.22
CA THR A 285 19.55 4.11 -10.39
C THR A 285 21.05 3.87 -10.21
N THR A 286 21.56 2.77 -10.77
CA THR A 286 22.96 2.32 -10.63
C THR A 286 23.81 2.60 -11.85
N ASP A 287 23.19 2.86 -13.00
CA ASP A 287 23.88 3.10 -14.26
C ASP A 287 24.75 4.37 -14.22
N VAL A 288 24.25 5.48 -13.67
CA VAL A 288 25.00 6.73 -13.57
C VAL A 288 26.29 6.55 -12.79
N SER A 289 26.22 5.92 -11.62
CA SER A 289 27.39 5.68 -10.76
C SER A 289 28.33 4.63 -11.35
N ALA A 290 27.80 3.59 -11.99
CA ALA A 290 28.61 2.58 -12.69
C ALA A 290 29.37 3.20 -13.88
N ILE A 291 28.68 3.96 -14.74
CA ILE A 291 29.27 4.63 -15.89
C ILE A 291 30.30 5.67 -15.44
N ALA A 292 30.00 6.47 -14.41
CA ALA A 292 30.95 7.43 -13.86
C ALA A 292 32.23 6.75 -13.36
N LYS A 293 32.08 5.62 -12.64
CA LYS A 293 33.21 4.81 -12.17
C LYS A 293 34.03 4.22 -13.33
N ASN A 294 33.37 3.71 -14.36
CA ASN A 294 34.02 3.05 -15.50
C ASN A 294 34.72 4.04 -16.43
N THR A 295 34.10 5.21 -16.68
CA THR A 295 34.60 6.23 -17.62
C THR A 295 35.49 7.28 -16.97
N GLY A 296 35.46 7.40 -15.64
CA GLY A 296 36.11 8.48 -14.90
C GLY A 296 35.43 9.85 -15.04
N MET A 297 34.24 9.93 -15.66
CA MET A 297 33.49 11.17 -15.76
C MET A 297 32.72 11.48 -14.46
N PRO A 298 32.49 12.76 -14.12
CA PRO A 298 31.69 13.12 -12.96
C PRO A 298 30.25 12.58 -13.06
N GLU A 299 29.69 12.06 -11.97
CA GLU A 299 28.30 11.57 -11.94
C GLU A 299 27.30 12.62 -12.39
N ALA A 300 27.49 13.90 -12.03
CA ALA A 300 26.64 14.99 -12.48
C ALA A 300 26.63 15.16 -14.02
N ARG A 301 27.73 14.83 -14.70
CA ARG A 301 27.80 14.84 -16.17
C ARG A 301 26.96 13.70 -16.75
N ILE A 302 27.12 12.50 -16.22
CA ILE A 302 26.40 11.30 -16.68
C ILE A 302 24.90 11.40 -16.39
N ALA A 303 24.52 11.86 -15.20
CA ALA A 303 23.12 12.09 -14.82
C ALA A 303 22.44 13.07 -15.78
N ARG A 304 23.16 14.14 -16.17
CA ARG A 304 22.65 15.12 -17.13
C ARG A 304 22.47 14.57 -18.54
N ILE A 305 23.37 13.70 -18.98
CA ILE A 305 23.24 12.99 -20.25
C ILE A 305 22.04 12.04 -20.19
N LYS A 306 21.91 11.27 -19.10
CA LYS A 306 20.78 10.38 -18.88
C LYS A 306 19.45 11.13 -18.94
N GLU A 307 19.37 12.25 -18.24
CA GLU A 307 18.21 13.13 -18.24
C GLU A 307 17.86 13.59 -19.66
N HIS A 308 18.86 14.03 -20.42
CA HIS A 308 18.68 14.50 -21.79
C HIS A 308 18.19 13.42 -22.75
N VAL A 309 18.84 12.25 -22.75
CA VAL A 309 18.60 11.19 -23.74
C VAL A 309 17.32 10.41 -23.43
N PHE A 310 17.07 10.12 -22.15
CA PHE A 310 16.03 9.16 -21.78
C PHE A 310 14.79 9.80 -21.14
N ILE A 311 14.90 10.95 -20.48
CA ILE A 311 13.84 11.44 -19.56
C ILE A 311 13.16 12.72 -20.09
N LYS A 312 13.95 13.70 -20.51
CA LYS A 312 13.50 15.03 -20.92
C LYS A 312 12.73 14.98 -22.24
N GLU A 313 11.71 15.82 -22.38
CA GLU A 313 11.03 16.06 -23.65
C GLU A 313 11.71 17.16 -24.47
N HIS A 314 11.75 16.97 -25.78
CA HIS A 314 12.42 17.83 -26.74
C HIS A 314 11.40 18.38 -27.74
N ALA A 315 11.61 19.63 -28.17
CA ALA A 315 10.89 20.19 -29.32
C ALA A 315 11.48 19.59 -30.60
N LEU A 316 10.83 18.55 -31.11
CA LEU A 316 11.18 17.88 -32.37
C LEU A 316 10.33 18.43 -33.51
N ASP A 317 10.72 18.16 -34.76
CA ASP A 317 9.98 18.57 -35.97
C ASP A 317 8.51 18.06 -35.97
N SER A 318 8.24 16.95 -35.26
CA SER A 318 6.92 16.33 -35.10
C SER A 318 6.12 16.82 -33.88
N GLY A 319 6.66 17.75 -33.09
CA GLY A 319 6.08 18.22 -31.83
C GLY A 319 6.95 17.94 -30.60
N VAL A 320 6.44 18.28 -29.42
CA VAL A 320 7.14 18.08 -28.13
C VAL A 320 6.94 16.66 -27.65
N ARG A 321 8.01 15.87 -27.60
CA ARG A 321 8.01 14.47 -27.13
C ARG A 321 9.42 14.04 -26.71
N ARG A 322 9.52 12.86 -26.09
CA ARG A 322 10.81 12.21 -25.84
C ARG A 322 11.41 11.65 -27.13
N PHE A 323 12.72 11.41 -27.13
CA PHE A 323 13.39 10.73 -28.24
C PHE A 323 12.84 9.32 -28.44
N ASP A 324 12.80 8.89 -29.70
CA ASP A 324 12.52 7.50 -30.06
C ASP A 324 13.63 6.59 -29.53
N ALA A 325 13.26 5.37 -29.17
CA ALA A 325 14.22 4.41 -28.66
C ALA A 325 15.13 3.93 -29.80
N ASP A 326 16.44 4.03 -29.60
CA ASP A 326 17.44 3.62 -30.58
C ASP A 326 18.25 2.42 -30.04
N PRO A 327 18.26 1.27 -30.76
CA PRO A 327 19.05 0.10 -30.41
C PRO A 327 20.54 0.39 -30.16
N ASP A 328 21.14 1.30 -30.93
CA ASP A 328 22.55 1.63 -30.84
C ASP A 328 22.87 2.42 -29.57
N ILE A 329 21.98 3.34 -29.17
CA ILE A 329 22.10 4.08 -27.91
C ILE A 329 21.96 3.13 -26.72
N VAL A 330 21.01 2.17 -26.77
CA VAL A 330 20.88 1.13 -25.73
C VAL A 330 22.16 0.32 -25.61
N ASN A 331 22.70 -0.13 -26.75
CA ASN A 331 23.93 -0.90 -26.79
C ASN A 331 25.05 -0.11 -26.14
N SER A 332 25.33 1.11 -26.62
CA SER A 332 26.34 2.01 -26.06
C SER A 332 26.17 2.23 -24.55
N TRP A 333 24.95 2.50 -24.07
CA TRP A 333 24.67 2.70 -22.64
C TRP A 333 25.01 1.46 -21.80
N ASN A 334 24.64 0.27 -22.29
CA ASN A 334 24.98 -0.99 -21.66
C ASN A 334 26.49 -1.26 -21.66
N ARG A 335 27.20 -0.89 -22.73
CA ARG A 335 28.66 -1.01 -22.79
C ARG A 335 29.35 -0.12 -21.75
N LEU A 336 28.90 1.14 -21.64
CA LEU A 336 29.39 2.10 -20.65
C LEU A 336 29.14 1.61 -19.22
N LYS A 337 27.97 1.06 -18.94
CA LYS A 337 27.61 0.53 -17.62
C LYS A 337 28.44 -0.70 -17.22
N THR A 338 28.72 -1.59 -18.18
CA THR A 338 29.46 -2.84 -17.93
C THR A 338 30.98 -2.65 -17.88
N GLY A 339 31.48 -1.55 -18.47
CA GLY A 339 32.91 -1.23 -18.50
C GLY A 339 33.63 -1.69 -19.77
N ASP A 340 32.93 -2.41 -20.65
CA ASP A 340 33.42 -2.89 -21.94
C ASP A 340 33.11 -1.89 -23.08
N PHE A 341 33.24 -0.59 -22.80
CA PHE A 341 32.89 0.47 -23.75
C PHE A 341 34.02 0.75 -24.74
N VAL A 342 33.63 1.14 -25.94
CA VAL A 342 34.55 1.56 -27.01
C VAL A 342 34.61 3.09 -27.08
N LYS A 343 35.54 3.60 -27.89
CA LYS A 343 35.71 5.05 -28.06
C LYS A 343 34.41 5.71 -28.55
N SER A 344 33.70 5.08 -29.49
CA SER A 344 32.41 5.55 -29.98
C SER A 344 31.40 5.80 -28.84
N ASP A 345 31.33 4.94 -27.82
CA ASP A 345 30.41 5.12 -26.70
C ASP A 345 30.77 6.35 -25.83
N VAL A 346 32.07 6.67 -25.73
CA VAL A 346 32.52 7.89 -25.06
C VAL A 346 32.19 9.12 -25.91
N ASP A 347 32.28 9.00 -27.24
CA ASP A 347 31.92 10.06 -28.18
C ASP A 347 30.41 10.36 -28.11
N LEU A 348 29.55 9.35 -27.92
CA LEU A 348 28.13 9.52 -27.59
C LEU A 348 27.95 10.40 -26.34
N LEU A 349 28.61 10.05 -25.22
CA LEU A 349 28.49 10.85 -23.99
C LEU A 349 28.92 12.30 -24.18
N GLN A 350 29.95 12.56 -24.99
CA GLN A 350 30.41 13.91 -25.27
C GLN A 350 29.43 14.69 -26.16
N HIS A 351 28.85 14.01 -27.15
CA HIS A 351 27.82 14.53 -28.05
C HIS A 351 26.60 14.99 -27.25
N GLU A 352 25.98 14.07 -26.51
CA GLU A 352 24.77 14.32 -25.72
C GLU A 352 24.99 15.35 -24.61
N HIS A 353 26.18 15.36 -24.01
CA HIS A 353 26.50 16.38 -23.01
C HIS A 353 26.56 17.78 -23.64
N PHE A 354 27.12 17.91 -24.84
CA PHE A 354 27.18 19.18 -25.54
C PHE A 354 25.78 19.65 -25.92
N GLU A 355 24.97 18.79 -26.54
CA GLU A 355 23.61 19.11 -26.98
C GLU A 355 22.75 19.60 -25.83
N SER A 356 22.72 18.83 -24.73
CA SER A 356 21.99 19.24 -23.53
C SER A 356 22.45 20.60 -22.99
N LYS A 357 23.75 20.97 -23.07
CA LYS A 357 24.23 22.32 -22.67
C LYS A 357 23.77 23.37 -23.64
N PHE A 358 23.87 23.08 -24.93
CA PHE A 358 23.55 24.01 -25.98
C PHE A 358 22.08 24.39 -25.94
N GLU A 359 21.17 23.40 -25.88
CA GLU A 359 19.73 23.65 -25.70
C GLU A 359 19.44 24.45 -24.43
N ALA A 360 20.10 24.11 -23.31
CA ALA A 360 19.82 24.75 -22.03
C ALA A 360 20.23 26.24 -22.01
N ILE A 361 21.34 26.57 -22.67
CA ILE A 361 21.90 27.94 -22.74
C ILE A 361 21.17 28.78 -23.78
N PHE A 362 20.99 28.25 -25.00
CA PHE A 362 20.49 29.01 -26.14
C PHE A 362 18.98 28.85 -26.37
N LYS A 363 18.31 27.97 -25.60
CA LYS A 363 16.86 27.70 -25.71
C LYS A 363 16.44 27.32 -27.14
N THR A 364 17.31 26.59 -27.83
CA THR A 364 17.07 26.10 -29.21
C THR A 364 16.35 24.76 -29.20
N ASP A 365 15.79 24.40 -30.36
CA ASP A 365 15.31 23.05 -30.64
C ASP A 365 16.48 22.04 -30.72
N TYR A 366 16.12 20.75 -30.70
CA TYR A 366 17.07 19.64 -30.77
C TYR A 366 17.92 19.68 -32.04
N ARG A 367 17.30 19.93 -33.20
CA ARG A 367 17.99 19.89 -34.50
C ARG A 367 19.10 20.94 -34.58
N THR A 368 18.83 22.14 -34.08
CA THR A 368 19.82 23.21 -33.98
C THR A 368 20.98 22.84 -33.04
N ALA A 369 20.69 22.18 -31.92
CA ALA A 369 21.71 21.72 -30.97
C ALA A 369 22.56 20.58 -31.55
N HIS A 370 21.93 19.64 -32.25
CA HIS A 370 22.57 18.52 -32.92
C HIS A 370 23.53 18.96 -34.04
N ASP A 371 23.06 19.86 -34.91
CA ASP A 371 23.92 20.45 -35.94
C ASP A 371 25.11 21.20 -35.33
N ALA A 372 24.93 21.84 -34.16
CA ALA A 372 26.01 22.50 -33.45
C ALA A 372 27.02 21.49 -32.86
N ALA A 373 26.55 20.34 -32.35
CA ALA A 373 27.41 19.26 -31.88
C ALA A 373 28.30 18.73 -33.02
N ILE A 374 27.70 18.44 -34.18
CA ILE A 374 28.41 17.98 -35.39
C ILE A 374 29.43 19.03 -35.86
N ARG A 375 29.03 20.29 -36.02
CA ARG A 375 29.93 21.38 -36.44
C ARG A 375 31.11 21.58 -35.48
N SER A 376 30.93 21.23 -34.21
CA SER A 376 31.98 21.33 -33.19
C SER A 376 32.95 20.15 -33.17
N GLY A 377 32.81 19.19 -34.10
CA GLY A 377 33.65 17.99 -34.21
C GLY A 377 33.31 16.91 -33.20
N ARG A 378 32.18 17.02 -32.48
CA ARG A 378 31.67 16.00 -31.56
C ARG A 378 30.69 15.13 -32.31
N THR A 379 31.16 14.27 -33.20
CA THR A 379 30.30 13.35 -33.96
C THR A 379 30.28 11.99 -33.29
N TRP A 380 29.10 11.38 -33.21
CA TRP A 380 28.96 9.99 -32.79
C TRP A 380 28.56 9.11 -33.98
N THR A 381 29.24 7.97 -34.13
CA THR A 381 28.90 6.93 -35.10
C THR A 381 28.87 5.60 -34.38
N PRO A 382 27.73 4.92 -34.29
CA PRO A 382 27.62 3.67 -33.57
C PRO A 382 28.55 2.59 -34.14
N GLU A 383 29.12 1.78 -33.24
CA GLU A 383 29.97 0.62 -33.54
C GLU A 383 29.30 -0.71 -33.18
#